data_AF-A0A8B0SND2-F1
#
_entry.id   AF-A0A8B0SND2-F1
#
_cell.length_a   1.000
_cell.length_b   1.000
_cell.length_c   1.000
_cell.angle_alpha   90.00
_cell.angle_beta   90.00
_cell.angle_gamma   90.00
#
_symmetry.space_group_name_H-M   'P 1'
#
loop_
_entity.id
_entity.type
_entity.pdbx_description
1 polymer ?
#
loop_
_entity_poly.entity_id
_entity_poly.type
_entity_poly.pdbx_seq_one_letter_code
_entity_poly.pdbx_strand_id
1 'polypeptide(L)'
;MWIHPFLDGNGRVARLMSHAMLMETLDSGSIWSVARGLARQEQIYKMHLANCDLPRRNALDGRGYLSEEALATFTRFFLETCLDQITFMQSLVQPEQLRSRILHWVEDEMRLNRLPSKTERIMEALLYRGSLPRSEIPTILDTGERQARRIVAVLSEQGVITSPTSRAPLALAFPAKLASRWMPGLFPAA
;
A
#
# COMPACT_ATOMS: atom_id res chain seq x y z
N MET A 1 13.54 -7.88 20.73
CA MET A 1 14.06 -9.05 20.00
C MET A 1 15.19 -9.55 20.87
N TRP A 2 15.12 -10.73 21.45
CA TRP A 2 16.08 -11.11 22.49
C TRP A 2 17.46 -11.54 21.94
N ILE A 3 17.48 -12.38 20.90
CA ILE A 3 18.68 -13.10 20.46
C ILE A 3 19.71 -12.20 19.76
N HIS A 4 19.28 -11.13 19.07
CA HIS A 4 20.16 -10.21 18.34
C HIS A 4 21.30 -10.87 17.53
N PRO A 5 21.01 -11.80 16.59
CA PRO A 5 22.02 -12.64 15.94
C PRO A 5 22.96 -11.91 14.96
N PHE A 6 22.60 -10.71 14.49
CA PHE A 6 23.41 -9.93 13.55
C PHE A 6 24.12 -8.76 14.24
N LEU A 7 25.24 -8.31 13.68
CA LEU A 7 25.96 -7.12 14.18
C LEU A 7 25.11 -5.84 14.09
N ASP A 8 24.34 -5.70 13.01
CA ASP A 8 23.38 -4.61 12.80
C ASP A 8 22.17 -5.15 12.00
N GLY A 9 21.06 -4.42 11.99
CA GLY A 9 19.92 -4.69 11.13
C GLY A 9 18.89 -5.65 11.71
N ASN A 10 19.10 -6.19 12.91
CA ASN A 10 18.17 -7.07 13.62
C ASN A 10 16.71 -6.59 13.58
N GLY A 11 16.45 -5.31 13.88
CA GLY A 11 15.09 -4.75 13.83
C GLY A 11 14.48 -4.69 12.42
N ARG A 12 15.30 -4.47 11.38
CA ARG A 12 14.86 -4.52 9.98
C ARG A 12 14.52 -5.95 9.57
N VAL A 13 15.38 -6.92 9.94
CA VAL A 13 15.15 -8.34 9.68
C VAL A 13 13.89 -8.83 10.39
N ALA A 14 13.68 -8.51 11.67
CA ALA A 14 12.44 -8.88 12.36
C ALA A 14 11.19 -8.37 11.64
N ARG A 15 11.14 -7.08 11.29
CA ARG A 15 9.96 -6.51 10.62
C ARG A 15 9.74 -7.12 9.23
N LEU A 16 10.81 -7.37 8.48
CA LEU A 16 10.74 -8.04 7.18
C LEU A 16 10.18 -9.46 7.32
N MET A 17 10.72 -10.24 8.26
CA MET A 17 10.25 -11.61 8.51
C MET A 17 8.80 -11.64 9.00
N SER A 18 8.42 -10.78 9.94
CA SER A 18 7.03 -10.66 10.38
C SER A 18 6.09 -10.32 9.23
N HIS A 19 6.49 -9.40 8.35
CA HIS A 19 5.69 -9.06 7.18
C HIS A 19 5.58 -10.24 6.19
N ALA A 20 6.69 -10.91 5.88
CA ALA A 20 6.70 -12.08 5.01
C ALA A 20 5.81 -13.22 5.54
N MET A 21 5.91 -13.53 6.84
CA MET A 21 5.07 -14.54 7.48
C MET A 21 3.58 -14.18 7.38
N LEU A 22 3.22 -12.92 7.61
CA LEU A 22 1.83 -12.47 7.48
C LEU A 22 1.34 -12.51 6.02
N MET A 23 2.20 -12.22 5.05
CA MET A 23 1.85 -12.33 3.63
C MET A 23 1.59 -13.78 3.24
N GLU A 24 2.46 -14.70 3.64
CA GLU A 24 2.34 -16.14 3.34
C GLU A 24 1.13 -16.77 4.04
N THR A 25 0.87 -16.42 5.30
CA THR A 25 -0.21 -17.03 6.08
C THR A 25 -1.59 -16.48 5.78
N LEU A 26 -1.71 -15.20 5.38
CA LEU A 26 -3.00 -14.54 5.17
C LEU A 26 -3.36 -14.37 3.69
N ASP A 27 -2.45 -14.69 2.76
CA ASP A 27 -2.59 -14.44 1.32
C ASP A 27 -3.08 -13.00 1.02
N SER A 28 -2.52 -12.04 1.74
CA SER A 28 -3.05 -10.67 1.78
C SER A 28 -2.63 -9.81 0.59
N GLY A 29 -2.01 -10.37 -0.46
CA GLY A 29 -1.63 -9.66 -1.69
C GLY A 29 -0.73 -8.44 -1.48
N SER A 30 -0.03 -8.35 -0.34
CA SER A 30 0.83 -7.22 0.05
C SER A 30 0.14 -5.85 0.10
N ILE A 31 -1.20 -5.79 0.18
CA ILE A 31 -1.94 -4.52 0.19
C ILE A 31 -1.78 -3.72 1.49
N TRP A 32 -1.25 -4.31 2.56
CA TRP A 32 -0.98 -3.63 3.83
C TRP A 32 0.33 -4.14 4.45
N SER A 33 0.88 -3.40 5.42
CA SER A 33 2.10 -3.79 6.12
C SER A 33 2.06 -3.42 7.60
N VAL A 34 2.30 -4.41 8.47
CA VAL A 34 2.47 -4.19 9.92
C VAL A 34 3.63 -3.25 10.22
N ALA A 35 4.68 -3.25 9.39
CA ALA A 35 5.86 -2.41 9.59
C ALA A 35 5.52 -0.92 9.58
N ARG A 36 4.52 -0.50 8.77
CA ARG A 36 4.02 0.88 8.77
C ARG A 36 3.38 1.24 10.12
N GLY A 37 2.53 0.37 10.65
CA GLY A 37 1.87 0.57 11.94
C GLY A 37 2.87 0.66 13.09
N LEU A 38 3.88 -0.23 13.10
CA LEU A 38 4.96 -0.20 14.09
C LEU A 38 5.81 1.07 13.98
N ALA A 39 6.07 1.57 12.76
CA ALA A 39 6.81 2.82 12.58
C ALA A 39 6.03 4.04 13.08
N ARG A 40 4.71 4.08 12.88
CA ARG A 40 3.84 5.14 13.41
C ARG A 40 3.76 5.14 14.94
N GLN A 41 3.92 3.98 15.56
CA GLN A 41 3.88 3.78 17.01
C GLN A 41 5.26 3.42 17.58
N GLU A 42 6.34 4.00 17.02
CA GLU A 42 7.72 3.57 17.30
C GLU A 42 8.06 3.53 18.80
N GLN A 43 7.68 4.57 19.54
CA GLN A 43 7.95 4.66 20.98
C GLN A 43 7.26 3.54 21.76
N ILE A 44 5.98 3.31 21.47
CA ILE A 44 5.17 2.25 22.11
C ILE A 44 5.72 0.88 21.74
N TYR A 45 6.08 0.67 20.47
CA TYR A 45 6.70 -0.57 20.00
C TYR A 45 8.02 -0.87 20.73
N LYS A 46 8.91 0.12 20.84
CA LYS A 46 10.19 -0.02 21.56
C LYS A 46 9.96 -0.31 23.05
N MET A 47 8.98 0.35 23.67
CA MET A 47 8.59 0.10 25.06
C MET A 47 8.12 -1.35 25.26
N HIS A 48 7.25 -1.88 24.38
CA HIS A 48 6.82 -3.28 24.49
C HIS A 48 7.99 -4.26 24.33
N LEU A 49 8.91 -4.00 23.40
CA LEU A 49 10.10 -4.83 23.23
C LEU A 49 10.97 -4.83 24.51
N ALA A 50 11.24 -3.65 25.07
CA ALA A 50 12.01 -3.54 26.31
C ALA A 50 11.33 -4.27 27.48
N ASN A 51 10.00 -4.19 27.57
CA ASN A 51 9.24 -4.91 28.60
C ASN A 51 9.30 -6.44 28.43
N CYS A 52 9.36 -6.95 27.20
CA CYS A 52 9.50 -8.38 26.94
C CYS A 52 10.87 -8.93 27.35
N ASP A 53 11.89 -8.08 27.41
CA ASP A 53 13.25 -8.46 27.82
C ASP A 53 13.43 -8.41 29.35
N LEU A 54 12.39 -8.02 30.11
CA LEU A 54 12.42 -8.05 31.57
C LEU A 54 12.30 -9.48 32.10
N PRO A 55 12.93 -9.78 33.25
CA PRO A 55 12.70 -11.02 33.97
C PRO A 55 11.23 -11.18 34.38
N ARG A 56 10.86 -12.40 34.73
CA ARG A 56 9.54 -12.71 35.30
C ARG A 56 9.23 -11.83 36.51
N ARG A 57 7.99 -11.33 36.55
CA ARG A 57 7.48 -10.43 37.58
C ARG A 57 6.95 -11.17 38.80
N ASN A 58 6.42 -12.37 38.61
CA ASN A 58 5.77 -13.16 39.66
C ASN A 58 5.73 -14.67 39.31
N ALA A 59 5.15 -15.48 40.20
CA ALA A 59 5.06 -16.94 40.03
C ALA A 59 4.12 -17.39 38.89
N LEU A 60 3.14 -16.55 38.51
CA LEU A 60 2.18 -16.79 37.42
C LEU A 60 2.67 -16.27 36.06
N ASP A 61 3.73 -15.46 36.04
CA ASP A 61 4.33 -14.87 34.85
C ASP A 61 5.21 -15.87 34.08
N GLY A 62 4.58 -16.95 33.60
CA GLY A 62 5.19 -17.98 32.78
C GLY A 62 6.19 -18.88 33.51
N ARG A 63 6.97 -19.65 32.74
CA ARG A 63 7.98 -20.60 33.26
C ARG A 63 9.41 -20.31 32.79
N GLY A 64 9.57 -19.43 31.80
CA GLY A 64 10.88 -19.06 31.22
C GLY A 64 11.68 -18.08 32.08
N TYR A 65 12.79 -17.56 31.56
CA TYR A 65 13.55 -16.49 32.23
C TYR A 65 12.88 -15.11 32.07
N LEU A 66 12.28 -14.87 30.90
CA LEU A 66 11.62 -13.61 30.53
C LEU A 66 10.12 -13.63 30.83
N SER A 67 9.53 -12.44 30.97
CA SER A 67 8.10 -12.24 31.29
C SER A 67 7.18 -12.71 30.15
N GLU A 68 6.31 -13.68 30.44
CA GLU A 68 5.26 -14.17 29.53
C GLU A 68 4.07 -13.20 29.47
N GLU A 69 3.74 -12.53 30.59
CA GLU A 69 2.72 -11.48 30.64
C GLU A 69 3.10 -10.30 29.73
N ALA A 70 4.36 -9.88 29.73
CA ALA A 70 4.86 -8.84 28.84
C ALA A 70 4.79 -9.27 27.37
N LEU A 71 5.13 -10.53 27.07
CA LEU A 71 4.99 -11.11 25.73
C LEU A 71 3.54 -11.11 25.27
N ALA A 72 2.60 -11.57 26.09
CA ALA A 72 1.17 -11.57 25.76
C ALA A 72 0.65 -10.15 25.49
N THR A 73 1.10 -9.17 26.27
CA THR A 73 0.78 -7.76 26.07
C THR A 73 1.34 -7.24 24.75
N PHE A 74 2.58 -7.57 24.41
CA PHE A 74 3.18 -7.23 23.13
C PHE A 74 2.45 -7.90 21.95
N THR A 75 2.06 -9.16 22.08
CA THR A 75 1.28 -9.88 21.06
C THR A 75 -0.05 -9.17 20.79
N ARG A 76 -0.76 -8.75 21.84
CA ARG A 76 -2.00 -7.95 21.70
C ARG A 76 -1.74 -6.66 20.92
N PHE A 77 -0.76 -5.86 21.35
CA PHE A 77 -0.38 -4.63 20.67
C PHE A 77 -0.05 -4.86 19.18
N PHE A 78 0.66 -5.94 18.87
CA PHE A 78 1.04 -6.29 17.51
C PHE A 78 -0.18 -6.63 16.64
N LEU A 79 -1.12 -7.43 17.18
CA LEU A 79 -2.36 -7.79 16.46
C LEU A 79 -3.28 -6.59 16.27
N GLU A 80 -3.44 -5.74 17.29
CA GLU A 80 -4.18 -4.48 17.19
C GLU A 80 -3.57 -3.56 16.14
N THR A 81 -2.24 -3.50 16.07
CA THR A 81 -1.52 -2.77 15.01
C THR A 81 -1.81 -3.36 13.63
N CYS A 82 -1.89 -4.69 13.48
CA CYS A 82 -2.28 -5.31 12.21
C CYS A 82 -3.70 -4.90 11.81
N LEU A 83 -4.67 -4.97 12.73
CA LEU A 83 -6.07 -4.60 12.48
C LEU A 83 -6.21 -3.12 12.10
N ASP A 84 -5.46 -2.23 12.75
CA ASP A 84 -5.40 -0.82 12.39
C ASP A 84 -4.90 -0.62 10.95
N GLN A 85 -3.82 -1.29 10.57
CA GLN A 85 -3.27 -1.18 9.21
C GLN A 85 -4.19 -1.79 8.14
N ILE A 86 -4.89 -2.88 8.46
CA ILE A 86 -5.91 -3.47 7.59
C ILE A 86 -7.07 -2.50 7.39
N THR A 87 -7.59 -1.93 8.48
CA THR A 87 -8.72 -0.99 8.44
C THR A 87 -8.36 0.27 7.64
N PHE A 88 -7.15 0.81 7.88
CA PHE A 88 -6.62 1.93 7.12
C PHE A 88 -6.56 1.61 5.62
N MET A 89 -5.93 0.50 5.23
CA MET A 89 -5.83 0.13 3.82
C MET A 89 -7.18 -0.17 3.20
N GLN A 90 -8.11 -0.80 3.92
CA GLN A 90 -9.48 -1.04 3.45
C GLN A 90 -10.20 0.27 3.12
N SER A 91 -10.10 1.29 3.98
CA SER A 91 -10.65 2.62 3.70
C SER A 91 -10.02 3.25 2.45
N LEU A 92 -8.72 3.01 2.25
CA LEU A 92 -7.95 3.59 1.16
C LEU A 92 -8.26 2.92 -0.18
N VAL A 93 -8.43 1.61 -0.22
CA VAL A 93 -8.72 0.86 -1.46
C VAL A 93 -10.21 0.67 -1.71
N GLN A 94 -11.08 1.23 -0.88
CA GLN A 94 -12.53 1.16 -1.08
C GLN A 94 -12.87 1.68 -2.49
N PRO A 95 -13.57 0.89 -3.35
CA PRO A 95 -13.69 1.18 -4.77
C PRO A 95 -14.19 2.59 -5.11
N GLU A 96 -15.25 3.06 -4.45
CA GLU A 96 -15.83 4.37 -4.76
C GLU A 96 -14.94 5.53 -4.29
N GLN A 97 -14.35 5.42 -3.11
CA GLN A 97 -13.40 6.42 -2.61
C GLN A 97 -12.12 6.49 -3.47
N LEU A 98 -11.58 5.35 -3.89
CA LEU A 98 -10.41 5.31 -4.75
C LEU A 98 -10.73 5.86 -6.14
N ARG A 99 -11.85 5.43 -6.74
CA ARG A 99 -12.37 5.97 -8.01
C ARG A 99 -12.51 7.49 -7.92
N SER A 100 -13.19 7.97 -6.89
CA SER A 100 -13.38 9.40 -6.65
C SER A 100 -12.05 10.15 -6.62
N ARG A 101 -11.07 9.74 -5.80
CA ARG A 101 -9.77 10.43 -5.73
C ARG A 101 -9.01 10.44 -7.06
N ILE A 102 -9.07 9.35 -7.83
CA ILE A 102 -8.43 9.27 -9.14
C ILE A 102 -9.13 10.18 -10.16
N LEU A 103 -10.46 10.16 -10.22
CA LEU A 103 -11.20 10.98 -11.19
C LEU A 103 -11.10 12.48 -10.87
N HIS A 104 -11.09 12.87 -9.59
CA HIS A 104 -10.79 14.26 -9.21
C HIS A 104 -9.38 14.68 -9.65
N TRP A 105 -8.38 13.77 -9.58
CA TRP A 105 -7.06 14.04 -10.16
C TRP A 105 -7.10 14.22 -11.67
N VAL A 106 -7.82 13.35 -12.39
CA VAL A 106 -7.98 13.46 -13.83
C VAL A 106 -8.62 14.79 -14.21
N GLU A 107 -9.70 15.19 -13.53
CA GLU A 107 -10.43 16.42 -13.79
C GLU A 107 -9.53 17.66 -13.61
N ASP A 108 -8.79 17.73 -12.51
CA ASP A 108 -7.89 18.86 -12.25
C ASP A 108 -6.76 18.95 -13.28
N GLU A 109 -6.13 17.82 -13.63
CA GLU A 109 -5.06 17.81 -14.63
C GLU A 109 -5.58 18.12 -16.04
N MET A 110 -6.82 17.75 -16.35
CA MET A 110 -7.51 18.18 -17.59
C MET A 110 -7.77 19.68 -17.58
N ARG A 111 -8.25 20.24 -16.46
CA ARG A 111 -8.48 21.69 -16.30
C ARG A 111 -7.19 22.50 -16.45
N LEU A 112 -6.06 21.93 -16.01
CA LEU A 112 -4.72 22.50 -16.17
C LEU A 112 -4.08 22.24 -17.54
N ASN A 113 -4.81 21.63 -18.50
CA ASN A 113 -4.31 21.26 -19.83
C ASN A 113 -3.11 20.31 -19.83
N ARG A 114 -2.89 19.56 -18.74
CA ARG A 114 -1.82 18.56 -18.62
C ARG A 114 -2.26 17.17 -19.08
N LEU A 115 -3.56 16.88 -18.97
CA LEU A 115 -4.18 15.71 -19.56
C LEU A 115 -5.09 16.12 -20.74
N PRO A 116 -5.09 15.36 -21.85
CA PRO A 116 -6.01 15.61 -22.95
C PRO A 116 -7.47 15.41 -22.56
N SER A 117 -8.37 15.99 -23.34
CA SER A 117 -9.81 15.71 -23.21
C SER A 117 -10.13 14.22 -23.38
N LYS A 118 -11.22 13.77 -22.76
CA LYS A 118 -11.70 12.37 -22.76
C LYS A 118 -10.84 11.36 -21.98
N THR A 119 -9.76 11.80 -21.33
CA THR A 119 -8.88 10.94 -20.50
C THR A 119 -9.65 10.19 -19.41
N GLU A 120 -10.63 10.85 -18.79
CA GLU A 120 -11.57 10.29 -17.82
C GLU A 120 -12.11 8.91 -18.25
N ARG A 121 -12.56 8.77 -19.51
CA ARG A 121 -13.19 7.52 -20.01
C ARG A 121 -12.25 6.32 -19.96
N ILE A 122 -10.96 6.52 -20.25
CA ILE A 122 -9.95 5.45 -20.13
C ILE A 122 -9.75 5.11 -18.65
N MET A 123 -9.65 6.12 -17.80
CA MET A 123 -9.39 5.92 -16.37
C MET A 123 -10.56 5.21 -15.69
N GLU A 124 -11.80 5.58 -15.99
CA GLU A 124 -13.01 4.87 -15.54
C GLU A 124 -13.04 3.42 -16.03
N ALA A 125 -12.76 3.20 -17.31
CA ALA A 125 -12.76 1.86 -17.87
C ALA A 125 -11.65 0.98 -17.26
N LEU A 126 -10.47 1.53 -16.96
CA LEU A 126 -9.40 0.82 -16.23
C LEU A 126 -9.79 0.53 -14.78
N LEU A 127 -10.43 1.47 -14.09
CA LEU A 127 -10.88 1.27 -12.71
C LEU A 127 -11.93 0.17 -12.58
N TYR A 128 -12.81 0.06 -13.58
CA TYR A 128 -13.86 -0.96 -13.58
C TYR A 128 -13.37 -2.32 -14.10
N ARG A 129 -12.59 -2.36 -15.18
CA ARG A 129 -12.19 -3.60 -15.86
C ARG A 129 -10.83 -4.14 -15.42
N GLY A 130 -10.02 -3.36 -14.71
CA GLY A 130 -8.66 -3.69 -14.28
C GLY A 130 -7.62 -3.66 -15.41
N SER A 131 -8.00 -4.00 -16.64
CA SER A 131 -7.15 -3.89 -17.81
C SER A 131 -7.93 -3.56 -19.08
N LEU A 132 -7.27 -2.94 -20.06
CA LEU A 132 -7.86 -2.56 -21.35
C LEU A 132 -6.98 -2.98 -22.53
N PRO A 133 -7.49 -3.77 -23.48
CA PRO A 133 -6.82 -4.00 -24.75
C PRO A 133 -6.61 -2.69 -25.51
N ARG A 134 -5.43 -2.50 -26.10
CA ARG A 134 -5.09 -1.27 -26.83
C ARG A 134 -6.02 -1.00 -28.02
N SER A 135 -6.55 -2.05 -28.63
CA SER A 135 -7.51 -2.00 -29.74
C SER A 135 -8.85 -1.40 -29.35
N GLU A 136 -9.25 -1.46 -28.08
CA GLU A 136 -10.54 -0.91 -27.61
C GLU A 136 -10.48 0.58 -27.30
N ILE A 137 -9.27 1.14 -27.13
CA ILE A 137 -9.07 2.53 -26.71
C ILE A 137 -9.70 3.54 -27.68
N PRO A 138 -9.54 3.41 -29.02
CA PRO A 138 -10.20 4.32 -29.96
C PRO A 138 -11.73 4.29 -29.82
N THR A 139 -12.32 3.11 -29.59
CA THR A 139 -13.76 2.94 -29.40
C THR A 139 -14.23 3.56 -28.08
N ILE A 140 -13.53 3.33 -26.97
CA ILE A 140 -13.86 3.93 -25.66
C ILE A 140 -13.81 5.46 -25.71
N LEU A 141 -12.80 5.99 -26.39
CA LEU A 141 -12.61 7.42 -26.55
C LEU A 141 -13.51 8.05 -27.63
N ASP A 142 -14.14 7.25 -28.48
CA ASP A 142 -14.84 7.71 -29.67
C ASP A 142 -13.97 8.69 -30.48
N THR A 143 -12.81 8.19 -30.93
CA THR A 143 -11.80 8.96 -31.66
C THR A 143 -10.97 8.09 -32.60
N GLY A 144 -10.20 8.72 -33.50
CA GLY A 144 -9.26 8.02 -34.37
C GLY A 144 -8.03 7.51 -33.63
N GLU A 145 -7.39 6.46 -34.16
CA GLU A 145 -6.23 5.81 -33.54
C GLU A 145 -5.09 6.75 -33.17
N ARG A 146 -4.84 7.78 -33.98
CA ARG A 146 -3.76 8.74 -33.74
C ARG A 146 -3.99 9.51 -32.44
N GLN A 147 -5.22 9.97 -32.20
CA GLN A 147 -5.57 10.69 -30.98
C GLN A 147 -5.60 9.75 -29.78
N ALA A 148 -6.12 8.53 -29.94
CA ALA A 148 -6.07 7.51 -28.90
C ALA A 148 -4.63 7.21 -28.45
N ARG A 149 -3.71 7.02 -29.40
CA ARG A 149 -2.28 6.82 -29.12
C ARG A 149 -1.66 7.99 -28.37
N ARG A 150 -2.00 9.23 -28.73
CA ARG A 150 -1.51 10.43 -28.03
C ARG A 150 -1.97 10.46 -26.56
N ILE A 151 -3.23 10.13 -26.30
CA ILE A 151 -3.77 10.10 -24.92
C ILE A 151 -3.05 9.04 -24.09
N VAL A 152 -2.87 7.85 -24.65
CA VAL A 152 -2.11 6.77 -24.00
C VAL A 152 -0.66 7.19 -23.74
N ALA A 153 0.00 7.86 -24.68
CA ALA A 153 1.37 8.34 -24.48
C ALA A 153 1.46 9.30 -23.27
N VAL A 154 0.55 10.27 -23.18
CA VAL A 154 0.52 11.22 -22.04
C VAL A 154 0.25 10.50 -20.72
N LEU A 155 -0.69 9.55 -20.69
CA LEU A 155 -0.97 8.76 -19.47
C LEU A 155 0.24 7.90 -19.05
N SER A 156 0.96 7.32 -20.00
CA SER A 156 2.20 6.59 -19.74
C SER A 156 3.31 7.51 -19.24
N GLU A 157 3.47 8.70 -19.80
CA GLU A 157 4.41 9.73 -19.33
C GLU A 157 4.08 10.18 -17.90
N GLN A 158 2.78 10.27 -17.58
CA GLN A 158 2.34 10.52 -16.21
C GLN A 158 2.57 9.32 -15.28
N GLY A 159 2.88 8.14 -15.80
CA GLY A 159 3.14 6.92 -15.02
C GLY A 159 1.89 6.34 -14.36
N VAL A 160 0.70 6.73 -14.82
CA VAL A 160 -0.59 6.29 -14.26
C VAL A 160 -1.15 5.05 -14.95
N ILE A 161 -0.56 4.67 -16.08
CA ILE A 161 -0.83 3.40 -16.75
C ILE A 161 0.48 2.66 -17.01
N THR A 162 0.40 1.34 -17.07
CA THR A 162 1.52 0.47 -17.41
C THR A 162 1.09 -0.61 -18.38
N SER A 163 2.06 -1.22 -19.06
CA SER A 163 1.85 -2.31 -19.99
C SER A 163 3.13 -3.14 -20.08
N PRO A 164 3.09 -4.46 -19.89
CA PRO A 164 4.29 -5.31 -19.93
C PRO A 164 5.05 -5.26 -21.26
N THR A 165 4.33 -5.05 -22.37
CA THR A 165 4.92 -4.95 -23.71
C THR A 165 4.18 -3.89 -24.53
N SER A 166 4.70 -3.54 -25.70
CA SER A 166 4.02 -2.61 -26.62
C SER A 166 2.65 -3.09 -27.10
N ARG A 167 2.37 -4.40 -27.04
CA ARG A 167 1.11 -5.01 -27.48
C ARG A 167 0.19 -5.46 -26.34
N ALA A 168 0.71 -5.54 -25.12
CA ALA A 168 -0.07 -5.99 -23.97
C ALA A 168 -1.19 -4.98 -23.63
N PRO A 169 -2.24 -5.44 -22.92
CA PRO A 169 -3.25 -4.56 -22.34
C PRO A 169 -2.61 -3.47 -21.47
N LEU A 170 -3.32 -2.35 -21.34
CA LEU A 170 -3.03 -1.32 -20.36
C LEU A 170 -3.62 -1.73 -19.01
N ALA A 171 -2.89 -1.48 -17.94
CA ALA A 171 -3.38 -1.57 -16.57
C ALA A 171 -3.12 -0.24 -15.85
N LEU A 172 -3.90 0.04 -14.81
CA LEU A 172 -3.64 1.16 -13.93
C LEU A 172 -2.30 0.96 -13.19
N ALA A 173 -1.52 2.02 -13.06
CA ALA A 173 -0.32 2.05 -12.24
C ALA A 173 -0.51 3.04 -11.08
N PHE A 174 0.22 2.84 -9.99
CA PHE A 174 0.15 3.67 -8.78
C PHE A 174 1.50 4.39 -8.56
N PRO A 175 1.76 5.49 -9.27
CA PRO A 175 3.05 6.16 -9.19
C PRO A 175 3.22 6.86 -7.84
N ALA A 176 4.40 6.74 -7.22
CA ALA A 176 4.69 7.31 -5.90
C ALA A 176 4.42 8.83 -5.83
N LYS A 177 4.65 9.57 -6.91
CA LYS A 177 4.37 11.02 -7.00
C LYS A 177 2.89 11.38 -6.79
N LEU A 178 1.96 10.45 -7.02
CA LEU A 178 0.53 10.64 -6.81
C LEU A 178 0.02 10.00 -5.52
N ALA A 179 0.90 9.36 -4.73
CA ALA A 179 0.48 8.61 -3.55
C ALA A 179 -0.25 9.49 -2.53
N SER A 180 0.20 10.73 -2.29
CA SER A 180 -0.48 11.66 -1.38
C SER A 180 -1.92 11.98 -1.82
N ARG A 181 -2.19 11.92 -3.12
CA ARG A 181 -3.49 12.26 -3.71
C ARG A 181 -4.40 11.05 -3.87
N TRP A 182 -3.88 9.94 -4.37
CA TRP A 182 -4.65 8.72 -4.62
C TRP A 182 -4.76 7.82 -3.40
N MET A 183 -3.74 7.84 -2.54
CA MET A 183 -3.58 7.00 -1.37
C MET A 183 -3.15 7.85 -0.16
N PRO A 184 -3.94 8.86 0.23
CA PRO A 184 -3.58 9.81 1.28
C PRO A 184 -3.18 9.12 2.59
N GLY A 185 -2.11 9.62 3.22
CA GLY A 185 -1.57 9.09 4.47
C GLY A 185 -0.80 7.78 4.34
N LEU A 186 -0.69 7.17 3.15
CA LEU A 186 0.07 5.93 2.96
C LEU A 186 1.55 6.12 3.31
N PHE A 187 2.15 7.19 2.80
CA PHE A 187 3.52 7.61 3.10
C PHE A 187 3.54 8.79 4.09
N PRO A 188 4.64 8.97 4.83
CA PRO A 188 4.85 10.18 5.63
C PRO A 188 4.76 11.44 4.76
N ALA A 189 4.30 12.55 5.33
CA ALA A 189 4.42 13.85 4.68
C ALA A 189 5.92 14.16 4.48
N ALA A 190 6.27 14.62 3.28
CA ALA A 190 7.63 15.10 2.95
C ALA A 190 7.91 16.44 3.63
#